data_AF-A0A2E1EGH2-F1
#
_entry.id   AF-A0A2E1EGH2-F1
#
_cell.length_a   1.000
_cell.length_b   1.000
_cell.length_c   1.000
_cell.angle_alpha   90.00
_cell.angle_beta   90.00
_cell.angle_gamma   90.00
#
_symmetry.space_group_name_H-M   'P 1'
#
loop_
_entity.id
_entity.type
_entity.pdbx_description
1 polymer ?
#
loop_
_entity_poly.entity_id
_entity_poly.type
_entity_poly.pdbx_seq_one_letter_code
_entity_poly.pdbx_strand_id
1 'polypeptide(L)'
;MRRAYLYFTFGALFLVPALLLHAPGTAKAEARDPRAMSEGEYREALAFLEGTRAAMAEAEMALGAETAHEAAKMRKADLGQRLDMLRRLMTAAAQRDRIGARGLITPERERARDVIRRAGEMEDPLQDLWTAWSMKARGERAAFTAAPLPR
;
A
#
# COMPACT_ATOMS: atom_id res chain seq x y z
N MET A 1 -52.57 -24.67 24.70
CA MET A 1 -52.39 -24.22 26.11
C MET A 1 -51.30 -25.06 26.76
N ARG A 2 -50.17 -24.47 27.21
CA ARG A 2 -49.65 -24.47 28.62
C ARG A 2 -49.73 -25.85 29.31
N ARG A 3 -48.71 -26.52 29.87
CA ARG A 3 -47.46 -26.19 30.62
C ARG A 3 -46.61 -27.50 30.65
N ALA A 4 -45.30 -27.49 30.38
CA ALA A 4 -44.17 -27.44 31.34
C ALA A 4 -44.21 -28.49 32.47
N TYR A 5 -43.17 -29.34 32.58
CA TYR A 5 -42.36 -29.51 33.80
C TYR A 5 -41.04 -30.25 33.47
N LEU A 6 -39.93 -29.53 33.67
CA LEU A 6 -38.58 -30.07 33.78
C LEU A 6 -38.49 -30.95 35.05
N TYR A 7 -37.80 -32.08 34.97
CA TYR A 7 -37.13 -32.67 36.12
C TYR A 7 -35.62 -32.73 35.87
N PHE A 8 -34.94 -32.01 36.74
CA PHE A 8 -33.49 -31.87 36.86
C PHE A 8 -32.99 -33.04 37.72
N THR A 9 -32.05 -33.84 37.24
CA THR A 9 -31.31 -34.80 38.08
C THR A 9 -29.83 -34.45 38.05
N PHE A 10 -29.38 -33.93 39.20
CA PHE A 10 -27.97 -33.80 39.56
C PHE A 10 -27.38 -35.20 39.79
N GLY A 11 -26.23 -35.48 39.18
CA GLY A 11 -25.43 -36.67 39.45
C GLY A 11 -23.97 -36.39 39.12
N ALA A 12 -23.24 -35.89 40.12
CA ALA A 12 -21.81 -35.65 40.03
C ALA A 12 -21.03 -36.98 39.93
N LEU A 13 -20.14 -37.09 38.95
CA LEU A 13 -19.01 -38.01 39.02
C LEU A 13 -17.73 -37.21 38.77
N PHE A 14 -16.99 -36.98 39.84
CA PHE A 14 -15.65 -36.41 39.84
C PHE A 14 -14.60 -37.52 39.71
N LEU A 15 -13.45 -37.13 39.15
CA LEU A 15 -12.12 -37.75 39.25
C LEU A 15 -11.78 -38.96 38.35
N VAL A 16 -11.03 -38.67 37.27
CA VAL A 16 -9.82 -39.41 36.89
C VAL A 16 -8.70 -38.38 36.65
N PRO A 17 -7.66 -38.29 37.49
CA PRO A 17 -6.45 -37.57 37.16
C PRO A 17 -5.32 -38.52 36.74
N ALA A 18 -4.43 -37.97 35.91
CA ALA A 18 -3.11 -38.47 35.53
C ALA A 18 -3.05 -39.56 34.44
N LEU A 19 -2.74 -39.13 33.21
CA LEU A 19 -1.46 -39.46 32.58
C LEU A 19 -1.19 -38.51 31.42
N LEU A 20 -0.18 -37.66 31.66
CA LEU A 20 0.66 -36.95 30.70
C LEU A 20 0.65 -37.55 29.29
N LEU A 21 0.44 -36.72 28.26
CA LEU A 21 1.39 -36.52 27.15
C LEU A 21 0.81 -35.47 26.17
N HIS A 22 1.63 -34.45 25.89
CA HIS A 22 1.54 -33.54 24.74
C HIS A 22 0.36 -32.56 24.72
N ALA A 23 0.60 -31.40 25.34
CA ALA A 23 0.02 -30.16 24.81
C ALA A 23 0.63 -29.87 23.43
N PRO A 24 -0.13 -29.83 22.32
CA PRO A 24 0.15 -28.81 21.35
C PRO A 24 -0.46 -27.54 21.92
N GLY A 25 0.40 -26.59 22.32
CA GLY A 25 -0.05 -25.23 22.53
C GLY A 25 -0.95 -24.86 21.36
N THR A 26 -2.22 -24.59 21.64
CA THR A 26 -3.09 -23.89 20.70
C THR A 26 -2.45 -22.53 20.52
N ALA A 27 -1.49 -22.46 19.60
CA ALA A 27 -1.03 -21.23 19.04
C ALA A 27 -2.33 -20.55 18.61
N LYS A 28 -2.71 -19.49 19.34
CA LYS A 28 -3.71 -18.56 18.87
C LYS A 28 -3.31 -18.31 17.43
N ALA A 29 -4.14 -18.74 16.48
CA ALA A 29 -4.08 -18.18 15.14
C ALA A 29 -4.24 -16.68 15.41
N GLU A 30 -3.12 -15.96 15.39
CA GLU A 30 -3.14 -14.51 15.49
C GLU A 30 -4.09 -14.09 14.39
N ALA A 31 -5.28 -13.62 14.80
CA ALA A 31 -6.27 -13.15 13.87
C ALA A 31 -5.57 -12.03 13.10
N ARG A 32 -5.20 -12.34 11.86
CA ARG A 32 -4.48 -11.45 10.97
C ARG A 32 -5.27 -10.15 10.97
N ASP A 33 -4.72 -9.09 11.55
CA ASP A 33 -5.44 -7.83 11.65
C ASP A 33 -5.75 -7.40 10.21
N PRO A 34 -7.04 -7.33 9.79
CA PRO A 34 -7.40 -6.99 8.42
C PRO A 34 -6.95 -5.58 8.02
N ARG A 35 -6.39 -4.82 8.97
CA ARG A 35 -5.86 -3.48 8.80
C ARG A 35 -4.34 -3.44 8.69
N ALA A 36 -3.64 -4.57 8.81
CA ALA A 36 -2.21 -4.65 8.62
C ALA A 36 -1.87 -4.97 7.16
N MET A 37 -0.79 -4.38 6.63
CA MET A 37 -0.41 -4.59 5.23
C MET A 37 0.04 -6.03 5.02
N SER A 38 -0.75 -6.79 4.26
CA SER A 38 -0.41 -8.16 3.87
C SER A 38 0.74 -8.18 2.87
N GLU A 39 1.35 -9.34 2.70
CA GLU A 39 2.38 -9.55 1.67
C GLU A 39 1.83 -9.41 0.24
N GLY A 40 0.56 -9.79 0.01
CA GLY A 40 -0.09 -9.61 -1.30
C GLY A 40 -0.24 -8.14 -1.66
N GLU A 41 -0.81 -7.35 -0.75
CA GLU A 41 -0.97 -5.91 -0.94
C GLU A 41 0.36 -5.17 -1.07
N TYR A 42 1.39 -5.63 -0.35
CA TYR A 42 2.73 -5.11 -0.50
C TYR A 42 3.31 -5.40 -1.89
N ARG A 43 3.16 -6.63 -2.41
CA ARG A 43 3.58 -6.97 -3.78
C ARG A 43 2.84 -6.15 -4.85
N GLU A 44 1.54 -5.96 -4.69
CA GLU A 44 0.74 -5.10 -5.58
C GLU A 44 1.21 -3.64 -5.52
N ALA A 45 1.49 -3.12 -4.33
CA ALA A 45 2.06 -1.79 -4.16
C ALA A 45 3.42 -1.67 -4.87
N LEU A 46 4.32 -2.63 -4.68
CA LEU A 46 5.62 -2.62 -5.36
C LEU A 46 5.48 -2.66 -6.88
N ALA A 47 4.61 -3.51 -7.42
CA ALA A 47 4.36 -3.58 -8.86
C ALA A 47 3.84 -2.24 -9.42
N PHE A 48 2.94 -1.56 -8.70
CA PHE A 48 2.50 -0.22 -9.06
C PHE A 48 3.64 0.82 -9.03
N LEU A 49 4.48 0.79 -8.00
CA LEU A 49 5.61 1.72 -7.86
C LEU A 49 6.64 1.51 -8.99
N GLU A 50 6.95 0.25 -9.33
CA GLU A 50 7.84 -0.11 -10.44
C GLU A 50 7.25 0.33 -11.79
N GLY A 51 5.97 0.06 -12.03
CA GLY A 51 5.28 0.50 -13.23
C GLY A 51 5.20 2.03 -13.34
N THR A 52 5.13 2.74 -12.22
CA THR A 52 5.17 4.22 -12.18
C THR A 52 6.57 4.75 -12.48
N ARG A 53 7.61 4.13 -11.92
CA ARG A 53 9.00 4.47 -12.23
C ARG A 53 9.32 4.29 -13.72
N ALA A 54 8.86 3.19 -14.32
CA ALA A 54 9.02 2.95 -15.76
C ALA A 54 8.31 4.03 -16.59
N ALA A 55 7.06 4.36 -16.25
CA ALA A 55 6.31 5.41 -16.94
C ALA A 55 6.96 6.80 -16.81
N MET A 56 7.53 7.12 -15.65
CA MET A 56 8.31 8.34 -15.43
C MET A 56 9.54 8.40 -16.35
N ALA A 57 10.32 7.32 -16.41
CA ALA A 57 11.49 7.25 -17.28
C ALA A 57 11.11 7.42 -18.77
N GLU A 58 10.05 6.76 -19.21
CA GLU A 58 9.52 6.94 -20.57
C GLU A 58 9.05 8.37 -20.83
N ALA A 59 8.41 9.00 -19.85
CA ALA A 59 7.93 10.37 -19.95
C ALA A 59 9.07 11.38 -19.98
N GLU A 60 10.13 11.15 -19.23
CA GLU A 60 11.33 11.98 -19.21
C GLU A 60 12.05 11.90 -20.56
N MET A 61 12.29 10.68 -21.08
CA MET A 61 12.93 10.49 -22.39
C MET A 61 12.14 11.16 -23.52
N ALA A 62 10.81 11.06 -23.49
CA ALA A 62 9.95 11.66 -24.50
C ALA A 62 9.81 13.19 -24.38
N LEU A 63 10.25 13.80 -23.27
CA LEU A 63 10.07 15.23 -23.03
C LEU A 63 10.89 16.09 -24.02
N GLY A 64 12.07 15.62 -24.42
CA GLY A 64 12.93 16.30 -25.39
C GLY A 64 12.55 16.10 -26.86
N ALA A 65 11.65 15.16 -27.17
CA ALA A 65 11.24 14.86 -28.54
C ALA A 65 10.12 15.79 -29.01
N GLU A 66 10.06 16.06 -30.33
CA GLU A 66 8.86 16.66 -30.92
C GLU A 66 7.67 15.72 -30.69
N THR A 67 6.59 16.24 -30.10
CA THR A 67 5.44 15.41 -29.71
C THR A 67 4.16 16.09 -30.14
N ALA A 68 3.26 15.33 -30.77
CA ALA A 68 1.94 15.83 -31.11
C ALA A 68 1.21 16.30 -29.85
N HIS A 69 0.45 17.40 -29.98
CA HIS A 69 -0.30 18.01 -28.88
C HIS A 69 -1.19 17.02 -28.13
N GLU A 70 -1.91 16.16 -28.85
CA GLU A 70 -2.77 15.14 -28.25
C GLU A 70 -1.98 14.06 -27.50
N ALA A 71 -0.80 13.68 -27.99
CA ALA A 71 0.08 12.76 -27.27
C ALA A 71 0.61 13.39 -25.96
N ALA A 72 0.91 14.69 -25.97
CA ALA A 72 1.30 15.41 -24.77
C ALA A 72 0.16 15.48 -23.73
N LYS A 73 -1.09 15.69 -24.17
CA LYS A 73 -2.27 15.64 -23.27
C LYS A 73 -2.47 14.26 -22.66
N MET A 74 -2.38 13.21 -23.47
CA MET A 74 -2.50 11.83 -22.98
C MET A 74 -1.41 11.53 -21.94
N ARG A 75 -0.17 11.95 -22.19
CA ARG A 75 0.93 11.76 -21.25
C ARG A 75 0.70 12.50 -19.94
N LYS A 76 0.30 13.77 -20.01
CA LYS A 76 -0.09 14.56 -18.82
C LYS A 76 -1.18 13.85 -18.01
N ALA A 77 -2.20 13.31 -18.68
CA ALA A 77 -3.31 12.64 -18.01
C ALA A 77 -2.86 11.37 -17.28
N ASP A 78 -2.05 10.52 -17.93
CA ASP A 78 -1.48 9.31 -17.32
C ASP A 78 -0.63 9.65 -16.08
N LEU A 79 0.29 10.62 -16.21
CA LEU A 79 1.12 11.06 -15.07
C LEU A 79 0.28 11.60 -13.92
N GLY A 80 -0.79 12.34 -14.22
CA GLY A 80 -1.73 12.84 -13.22
C GLY A 80 -2.46 11.72 -12.48
N GLN A 81 -2.96 10.72 -13.21
CA GLN A 81 -3.62 9.55 -12.63
C GLN A 81 -2.66 8.76 -11.74
N ARG A 82 -1.40 8.61 -12.15
CA ARG A 82 -0.37 7.92 -11.34
C ARG A 82 -0.05 8.67 -10.06
N LEU A 83 0.07 9.99 -10.14
CA LEU A 83 0.31 10.84 -8.96
C LEU A 83 -0.84 10.72 -7.94
N ASP A 84 -2.09 10.73 -8.42
CA ASP A 84 -3.25 10.54 -7.55
C ASP A 84 -3.26 9.15 -6.90
N MET A 85 -2.93 8.10 -7.66
CA MET A 85 -2.82 6.74 -7.11
C MET A 85 -1.67 6.63 -6.10
N LEU A 86 -0.52 7.28 -6.37
CA LEU A 86 0.64 7.30 -5.49
C LEU A 86 0.29 7.92 -4.12
N ARG A 87 -0.40 9.06 -4.11
CA ARG A 87 -0.87 9.74 -2.89
C ARG A 87 -1.87 8.90 -2.10
N ARG A 88 -2.79 8.22 -2.80
CA ARG A 88 -3.73 7.27 -2.18
C ARG A 88 -3.00 6.09 -1.55
N LEU A 89 -2.01 5.54 -2.23
CA LEU A 89 -1.17 4.45 -1.73
C LEU A 89 -0.40 4.86 -0.47
N MET A 90 0.24 6.04 -0.48
CA MET A 90 0.93 6.59 0.69
C MET A 90 -0.02 6.79 1.87
N THR A 91 -1.22 7.33 1.62
CA THR A 91 -2.24 7.53 2.65
C THR A 91 -2.67 6.18 3.26
N ALA A 92 -2.94 5.19 2.41
CA ALA A 92 -3.32 3.85 2.86
C ALA A 92 -2.20 3.18 3.66
N ALA A 93 -0.95 3.26 3.20
CA ALA A 93 0.20 2.73 3.92
C ALA A 93 0.43 3.45 5.27
N ALA A 94 0.27 4.77 5.32
CA ALA A 94 0.40 5.55 6.56
C ALA A 94 -0.68 5.21 7.58
N GLN A 95 -1.92 4.96 7.14
CA GLN A 95 -2.98 4.46 8.02
C GLN A 95 -2.60 3.12 8.64
N ARG A 96 -1.97 2.22 7.86
CA ARG A 96 -1.55 0.89 8.30
C ARG A 96 -0.34 0.94 9.24
N ASP A 97 0.63 1.83 9.03
CA ASP A 97 1.77 2.00 9.95
C ASP A 97 1.34 2.45 11.37
N ARG A 98 0.23 3.19 11.47
CA ARG A 98 -0.32 3.63 12.76
C ARG A 98 -1.04 2.53 13.53
N ILE A 99 -1.47 1.45 12.86
CA ILE A 99 -2.24 0.35 13.46
C ILE A 99 -1.27 -0.68 14.00
N GLY A 100 -0.92 -0.52 15.28
CA GLY A 100 0.13 -1.31 15.96
C GLY A 100 1.01 -0.51 16.92
N ALA A 101 0.58 0.69 17.34
CA ALA A 101 1.32 1.68 18.13
C ALA A 101 1.74 1.27 19.56
N ARG A 102 2.09 0.00 19.81
CA ARG A 102 2.69 -0.48 21.06
C ARG A 102 4.12 -0.97 20.84
N GLY A 103 5.01 -0.06 20.43
CA GLY A 103 6.48 -0.18 20.57
C GLY A 103 7.20 -1.25 19.74
N LEU A 104 6.52 -2.26 19.20
CA LEU A 104 7.09 -3.30 18.35
C LEU A 104 6.98 -2.93 16.87
N ILE A 105 8.09 -3.03 16.15
CA ILE A 105 8.11 -3.00 14.69
C ILE A 105 7.75 -4.41 14.24
N THR A 106 6.57 -4.56 13.62
CA THR A 106 6.14 -5.83 13.01
C THR A 106 6.51 -5.83 11.52
N PRO A 107 6.65 -7.00 10.88
CA PRO A 107 6.90 -7.09 9.43
C PRO A 107 5.88 -6.32 8.58
N GLU A 108 4.61 -6.26 9.02
CA GLU A 108 3.53 -5.51 8.37
C GLU A 108 3.82 -4.00 8.34
N ARG A 109 4.38 -3.48 9.43
CA ARG A 109 4.76 -2.07 9.54
C ARG A 109 5.98 -1.74 8.71
N GLU A 110 6.96 -2.65 8.66
CA GLU A 110 8.12 -2.50 7.77
C GLU A 110 7.69 -2.41 6.31
N ARG A 111 6.76 -3.28 5.88
CA ARG A 111 6.17 -3.21 4.53
C ARG A 111 5.47 -1.87 4.25
N ALA A 112 4.65 -1.40 5.19
CA ALA A 112 3.96 -0.11 5.04
C ALA A 112 4.96 1.06 4.96
N ARG A 113 5.99 1.07 5.82
CA ARG A 113 7.05 2.09 5.82
C ARG A 113 7.88 2.07 4.54
N ASP A 114 8.20 0.88 4.01
CA ASP A 114 8.93 0.76 2.75
C ASP A 114 8.13 1.34 1.58
N VAL A 115 6.82 1.07 1.52
CA VAL A 115 5.93 1.67 0.52
C VAL A 115 5.90 3.19 0.65
N ILE A 116 5.74 3.73 1.87
CA ILE A 116 5.75 5.19 2.10
C ILE A 116 7.07 5.80 1.63
N ARG A 117 8.20 5.21 2.00
CA ARG A 117 9.53 5.71 1.63
C ARG A 117 9.70 5.74 0.10
N ARG A 118 9.47 4.61 -0.57
CA ARG A 118 9.62 4.50 -2.04
C ARG A 118 8.66 5.41 -2.80
N ALA A 119 7.43 5.53 -2.32
CA ALA A 119 6.44 6.41 -2.95
C ALA A 119 6.82 7.88 -2.75
N GLY A 120 7.27 8.26 -1.55
CA GLY A 120 7.74 9.61 -1.25
C GLY A 120 8.95 10.03 -2.09
N GLU A 121 9.87 9.11 -2.39
CA GLU A 121 11.00 9.34 -3.30
C GLU A 121 10.56 9.68 -4.74
N MET A 122 9.33 9.31 -5.13
CA MET A 122 8.81 9.52 -6.49
C MET A 122 7.81 10.67 -6.60
N GLU A 123 7.24 11.15 -5.49
CA GLU A 123 6.16 12.15 -5.53
C GLU A 123 6.60 13.46 -6.20
N ASP A 124 7.72 14.04 -5.75
CA ASP A 124 8.22 15.30 -6.30
C ASP A 124 8.67 15.16 -7.76
N PRO A 125 9.51 14.16 -8.15
CA PRO A 125 9.89 14.00 -9.55
C PRO A 125 8.69 13.72 -10.48
N LEU A 126 7.68 12.99 -10.01
CA LEU A 126 6.46 12.75 -10.79
C LEU A 126 5.63 14.03 -10.95
N GLN A 127 5.55 14.87 -9.91
CA GLN A 127 4.89 16.17 -9.94
C GLN A 127 5.60 17.15 -10.90
N ASP A 128 6.92 17.13 -10.95
CA ASP A 128 7.73 17.94 -11.87
C ASP A 128 7.51 17.51 -13.32
N LEU A 129 7.55 16.19 -13.59
CA LEU A 129 7.26 15.65 -14.92
C LEU A 129 5.84 15.98 -15.37
N TRP A 130 4.85 15.84 -14.47
CA TRP A 130 3.48 16.23 -14.77
C TRP A 130 3.38 17.71 -15.14
N THR A 131 4.09 18.59 -14.42
CA THR A 131 4.14 20.03 -14.71
C THR A 131 4.74 20.30 -16.09
N ALA A 132 5.87 19.67 -16.42
CA ALA A 132 6.53 19.81 -17.72
C ALA A 132 5.62 19.36 -18.87
N TRP A 133 4.96 18.20 -18.74
CA TRP A 133 3.99 17.71 -19.72
C TRP A 133 2.73 18.56 -19.78
N SER A 134 2.33 19.20 -18.68
CA SER A 134 1.23 20.16 -18.65
C SER A 134 1.55 21.42 -19.45
N MET A 135 2.77 21.94 -19.36
CA MET A 135 3.24 23.07 -20.18
C MET A 135 3.28 22.68 -21.66
N LYS A 136 3.88 21.52 -21.97
CA LYS A 136 3.97 21.01 -23.35
C LYS A 136 2.58 20.79 -23.97
N ALA A 137 1.63 20.26 -23.21
CA ALA A 137 0.24 20.09 -23.63
C ALA A 137 -0.54 21.42 -23.77
N ARG A 138 0.03 22.56 -23.38
CA ARG A 138 -0.50 23.91 -23.66
C ARG A 138 0.22 24.59 -24.82
N GLY A 139 1.23 23.94 -25.42
CA GLY A 139 2.11 24.56 -26.42
C GLY A 139 3.13 25.53 -25.83
N GLU A 140 3.29 25.55 -24.51
CA GLU A 140 4.35 26.31 -23.84
C GLU A 140 5.66 25.52 -23.93
N ARG A 141 6.75 26.18 -24.34
CA ARG A 141 8.08 25.59 -24.18
C ARG A 141 8.35 25.44 -22.69
N ALA A 142 8.73 24.24 -22.26
CA ALA A 142 9.17 23.98 -20.90
C ALA A 142 10.40 24.86 -20.60
N ALA A 143 10.18 26.01 -19.97
CA ALA A 143 11.24 26.87 -19.46
C ALA A 143 11.70 26.30 -18.12
N PHE A 144 12.44 25.19 -18.14
CA PHE A 144 13.13 24.71 -16.95
C PHE A 144 14.54 24.28 -17.33
N THR A 145 15.52 25.01 -16.79
CA THR A 145 16.87 24.51 -16.57
C THR A 145 16.76 23.32 -15.64
N ALA A 146 16.59 22.12 -16.19
CA ALA A 146 16.69 20.89 -15.44
C ALA A 146 18.08 20.84 -14.79
N ALA A 147 18.15 21.12 -13.48
CA ALA A 147 19.24 20.56 -12.70
C ALA A 147 19.11 19.03 -12.84
N PRO A 148 20.17 18.32 -13.24
CA PRO A 148 20.09 16.88 -13.46
C PRO A 148 19.64 16.20 -12.17
N LEU A 149 18.69 15.27 -12.29
CA LEU A 149 18.32 14.36 -11.21
C LEU A 149 19.60 13.65 -10.72
N PRO A 150 19.90 13.64 -9.40
CA PRO A 150 21.04 12.90 -8.88
C PRO A 150 20.84 11.40 -9.17
N ARG A 151 21.84 10.81 -9.84
CA ARG A 151 21.91 9.39 -10.18
C ARG A 151 22.10 8.52 -8.95
#